data_AF-A0A4Q5TB95-F1
#
_entry.id   AF-A0A4Q5TB95-F1
#
_cell.length_a   1.000
_cell.length_b   1.000
_cell.length_c   1.000
_cell.angle_alpha   90.00
_cell.angle_beta   90.00
_cell.angle_gamma   90.00
#
_symmetry.space_group_name_H-M   'P 1'
#
loop_
_entity.id
_entity.type
_entity.pdbx_description
1 polymer ?
#
loop_
_entity_poly.entity_id
_entity_poly.type
_entity_poly.pdbx_seq_one_letter_code
_entity_poly.pdbx_strand_id
1 'polypeptide(L)'
;MRIASLAAALLLAGCGTAPAPTDMASPSPDPVPEASASPTPARYIGRWAADPKLCKGGAWKFAVMDLSTAGEVSCDFHKVRRTAEGYEAEATCFAEGTRTDETIRMRFADARDAMTVDSKTFRGIALKRCR
;
A
#
# COMPACT_ATOMS: atom_id res chain seq x y z
N MET A 1 -12.88 39.12 33.80
CA MET A 1 -12.22 38.45 34.95
C MET A 1 -11.17 37.52 34.33
N ARG A 2 -9.88 37.84 34.18
CA ARG A 2 -8.80 38.18 35.15
C ARG A 2 -8.73 37.23 36.34
N ILE A 3 -7.85 36.22 36.27
CA ILE A 3 -6.97 35.81 37.38
C ILE A 3 -5.62 35.39 36.76
N ALA A 4 -4.59 36.12 37.16
CA ALA A 4 -3.18 35.85 36.96
C ALA A 4 -2.57 35.67 38.36
N SER A 5 -1.76 34.63 38.57
CA SER A 5 -0.85 34.38 39.71
C SER A 5 0.05 33.20 39.29
N LEU A 6 1.36 33.26 39.02
CA LEU A 6 2.58 33.87 39.60
C LEU A 6 3.09 33.25 40.92
N ALA A 7 4.41 32.97 40.90
CA ALA A 7 5.38 32.61 41.97
C ALA A 7 5.53 31.10 42.31
N ALA A 8 6.66 30.40 42.11
CA ALA A 8 8.12 30.62 42.30
C ALA A 8 8.64 30.10 43.65
N ALA A 9 9.60 29.14 43.61
CA ALA A 9 10.77 28.93 44.50
C ALA A 9 11.30 27.49 44.32
N LEU A 10 12.44 27.24 43.67
CA LEU A 10 13.84 27.24 44.19
C LEU A 10 14.08 26.28 45.35
N LEU A 11 14.80 25.17 45.08
CA LEU A 11 15.75 24.54 45.99
C LEU A 11 16.98 24.05 45.21
N LEU A 12 18.10 24.73 45.42
CA LEU A 12 19.46 24.34 45.05
C LEU A 12 20.06 23.47 46.16
N ALA A 13 20.57 22.30 45.81
CA ALA A 13 21.59 21.52 46.54
C ALA A 13 22.11 20.44 45.56
N GLY A 14 23.40 20.16 45.35
CA GLY A 14 24.64 20.63 45.95
C GLY A 14 25.83 20.10 45.12
N CYS A 15 27.02 20.62 45.42
CA CYS A 15 28.31 20.33 44.78
C CYS A 15 28.72 18.84 44.76
N GLY A 16 29.41 18.44 43.69
CA GLY A 16 30.24 17.22 43.66
C GLY A 16 31.19 17.21 42.46
N THR A 17 32.47 17.48 42.71
CA THR A 17 33.59 17.52 41.75
C THR A 17 34.09 16.12 41.37
N ALA A 18 34.31 15.87 40.07
CA ALA A 18 35.59 15.44 39.47
C ALA A 18 35.41 15.10 37.97
N PRO A 19 36.30 15.60 37.06
CA PRO A 19 36.26 15.23 35.66
C PRO A 19 36.90 13.85 35.44
N ALA A 20 36.15 12.95 34.79
CA ALA A 20 36.70 11.72 34.24
C ALA A 20 37.59 12.04 33.02
N PRO A 21 38.64 11.24 32.77
CA PRO A 21 39.56 11.45 31.67
C PRO A 21 38.82 11.43 30.32
N THR A 22 39.25 12.31 29.43
CA THR A 22 38.84 12.38 28.03
C THR A 22 39.20 11.06 27.35
N ASP A 23 38.28 10.10 27.33
CA ASP A 23 38.28 9.07 26.31
C ASP A 23 37.95 9.77 25.00
N MET A 24 38.95 9.84 24.12
CA MET A 24 38.78 10.28 22.76
C MET A 24 37.72 9.38 22.12
N ALA A 25 36.50 9.93 22.03
CA ALA A 25 35.45 9.37 21.21
C ALA A 25 35.99 9.30 19.79
N SER A 26 36.40 8.10 19.37
CA SER A 26 36.47 7.76 17.96
C SER A 26 35.11 8.12 17.37
N PRO A 27 35.02 9.00 16.35
CA PRO A 27 33.74 9.24 15.70
C PRO A 27 33.29 7.92 15.11
N SER A 28 32.28 7.31 15.72
CA SER A 28 31.54 6.23 15.06
C SER A 28 31.08 6.79 13.72
N PRO A 29 31.34 6.08 12.60
CA PRO A 29 30.77 6.50 11.33
C PRO A 29 29.26 6.58 11.52
N ASP A 30 28.67 7.73 11.16
CA ASP A 30 27.23 7.90 11.13
C ASP A 30 26.62 6.70 10.39
N PRO A 31 25.53 6.10 10.90
CA PRO A 31 24.84 5.06 10.18
C PRO A 31 24.42 5.63 8.83
N VAL A 32 25.08 5.15 7.77
CA VAL A 32 24.69 5.44 6.39
C VAL A 32 23.20 5.08 6.29
N PRO A 33 22.32 6.01 5.89
CA PRO A 33 20.91 5.68 5.73
C PRO A 33 20.84 4.49 4.78
N GLU A 34 20.33 3.35 5.26
CA GLU A 34 20.06 2.21 4.40
C GLU A 34 19.17 2.72 3.27
N ALA A 35 19.68 2.64 2.05
CA ALA A 35 18.92 2.98 0.86
C ALA A 35 17.63 2.17 0.90
N SER A 36 16.51 2.84 1.19
CA SER A 36 15.21 2.20 1.28
C SER A 36 14.91 1.58 -0.08
N ALA A 37 14.98 0.25 -0.17
CA ALA A 37 14.62 -0.45 -1.38
C ALA A 37 13.20 -0.02 -1.77
N SER A 38 13.04 0.52 -2.98
CA SER A 38 11.72 0.90 -3.49
C SER A 38 10.79 -0.31 -3.38
N PRO A 39 9.58 -0.16 -2.83
CA PRO A 39 8.70 -1.29 -2.63
C PRO A 39 8.37 -1.92 -3.99
N THR A 40 8.61 -3.23 -4.11
CA THR A 40 8.16 -3.98 -5.29
C THR A 40 6.66 -3.78 -5.46
N PRO A 41 6.17 -3.39 -6.65
CA PRO A 41 4.75 -3.20 -6.88
C PRO A 41 3.95 -4.44 -6.52
N ALA A 42 2.74 -4.24 -5.97
CA ALA A 42 1.84 -5.33 -5.66
C ALA A 42 1.56 -6.18 -6.91
N ARG A 43 1.51 -7.51 -6.75
CA ARG A 43 1.48 -8.45 -7.88
C ARG A 43 0.26 -8.25 -8.80
N TYR A 44 -0.87 -7.76 -8.30
CA TYR A 44 -2.06 -7.51 -9.14
C TYR A 44 -1.87 -6.34 -10.11
N ILE A 45 -0.93 -5.44 -9.87
CA ILE A 45 -0.69 -4.27 -10.71
C ILE A 45 -0.19 -4.71 -12.09
N GLY A 46 -0.76 -4.10 -13.12
CA GLY A 46 -0.40 -4.31 -14.53
C GLY A 46 -1.60 -4.59 -15.43
N ARG A 47 -1.30 -5.14 -16.61
CA ARG A 47 -2.30 -5.48 -17.63
C ARG A 47 -2.60 -6.96 -17.62
N TRP A 48 -3.88 -7.28 -17.64
CA TRP A 48 -4.40 -8.65 -17.52
C TRP A 48 -5.50 -8.87 -18.55
N ALA A 49 -5.61 -10.06 -19.12
CA ALA A 49 -6.63 -10.34 -20.12
C ALA A 49 -7.17 -11.76 -19.99
N ALA A 50 -8.45 -11.96 -20.28
CA ALA A 50 -9.08 -13.29 -20.26
C ALA A 50 -8.50 -14.22 -21.35
N ASP A 51 -8.06 -13.66 -22.47
CA ASP A 51 -7.36 -14.35 -23.56
C ASP A 51 -6.11 -13.55 -23.97
N PRO A 52 -4.96 -14.18 -24.26
CA PRO A 52 -3.76 -13.50 -24.73
C PRO A 52 -3.97 -12.56 -25.93
N LYS A 53 -4.89 -12.88 -26.84
CA LYS A 53 -5.23 -12.02 -28.00
C LYS A 53 -5.82 -10.68 -27.59
N LEU A 54 -6.51 -10.63 -26.44
CA LEU A 54 -7.09 -9.41 -25.89
C LEU A 54 -6.04 -8.50 -25.27
N CYS A 55 -4.78 -8.94 -25.10
CA CYS A 55 -3.73 -8.09 -24.55
C CYS A 55 -3.43 -6.83 -25.38
N LYS A 56 -3.84 -6.74 -26.66
CA LYS A 56 -3.64 -5.52 -27.46
C LYS A 56 -4.69 -4.44 -27.21
N GLY A 57 -5.93 -4.80 -26.89
CA GLY A 57 -7.03 -3.83 -26.78
C GLY A 57 -8.14 -4.18 -25.78
N GLY A 58 -8.24 -5.43 -25.35
CA GLY A 58 -9.24 -5.94 -24.40
C GLY A 58 -8.69 -6.17 -22.99
N ALA A 59 -7.47 -5.71 -22.68
CA ALA A 59 -6.86 -5.96 -21.38
C ALA A 59 -7.46 -5.06 -20.29
N TRP A 60 -7.65 -5.64 -19.12
CA TRP A 60 -7.92 -4.95 -17.89
C TRP A 60 -6.64 -4.32 -17.37
N LYS A 61 -6.76 -3.13 -16.81
CA LYS A 61 -5.68 -2.35 -16.22
C LYS A 61 -5.92 -2.27 -14.72
N PHE A 62 -4.99 -2.82 -13.96
CA PHE A 62 -4.96 -2.70 -12.51
C PHE A 62 -3.85 -1.71 -12.13
N ALA A 63 -4.22 -0.60 -11.50
CA ALA A 63 -3.32 0.34 -10.86
C ALA A 63 -3.30 0.06 -9.35
N VAL A 64 -2.57 0.87 -8.58
CA VAL A 64 -2.47 0.69 -7.11
C VAL A 64 -3.86 0.75 -6.47
N MET A 65 -4.68 1.74 -6.84
CA MET A 65 -5.99 1.99 -6.24
C MET A 65 -7.12 1.98 -7.28
N ASP A 66 -6.92 1.38 -8.45
CA ASP A 66 -7.91 1.45 -9.52
C ASP A 66 -7.94 0.17 -10.36
N LEU A 67 -9.13 -0.13 -10.88
CA LEU A 67 -9.37 -1.14 -11.91
C LEU A 67 -10.13 -0.49 -13.07
N SER A 68 -9.64 -0.67 -14.29
CA SER A 68 -10.37 -0.37 -15.52
C SER A 68 -10.41 -1.59 -16.42
N THR A 69 -11.61 -2.01 -16.83
CA THR A 69 -11.79 -3.07 -17.83
C THR A 69 -11.83 -2.47 -19.24
N ALA A 70 -11.76 -3.32 -20.27
CA ALA A 70 -11.94 -2.86 -21.65
C ALA A 70 -13.40 -2.58 -22.04
N GLY A 71 -14.35 -2.95 -21.17
CA GLY A 71 -15.76 -2.56 -21.28
C GLY A 71 -16.01 -1.28 -20.50
N GLU A 72 -17.20 -1.16 -19.91
CA GLU A 72 -17.62 0.05 -19.20
C GLU A 72 -17.34 0.02 -17.69
N VAL A 73 -16.75 -1.07 -17.17
CA VAL A 73 -16.52 -1.20 -15.73
C VAL A 73 -15.21 -0.54 -15.33
N SER A 74 -15.31 0.39 -14.40
CA SER A 74 -14.20 0.99 -13.66
C SER A 74 -14.46 0.89 -12.16
N CYS A 75 -13.42 0.73 -11.34
CA CYS A 75 -13.57 0.69 -9.90
C CYS A 75 -12.44 1.48 -9.23
N ASP A 76 -12.81 2.29 -8.25
CA ASP A 76 -11.90 2.98 -7.34
C ASP A 76 -11.73 2.12 -6.08
N PHE A 77 -10.50 1.73 -5.76
CA PHE A 77 -10.19 1.02 -4.52
C PHE A 77 -9.98 2.05 -3.42
N HIS A 78 -10.63 1.86 -2.28
CA HIS A 78 -10.38 2.69 -1.09
C HIS A 78 -9.46 1.98 -0.09
N LYS A 79 -9.34 0.65 -0.20
CA LYS A 79 -8.43 -0.16 0.62
C LYS A 79 -8.03 -1.43 -0.10
N VAL A 80 -6.75 -1.76 -0.06
CA VAL A 80 -6.24 -3.04 -0.56
C VAL A 80 -5.45 -3.72 0.55
N ARG A 81 -5.79 -4.98 0.84
CA ARG A 81 -5.09 -5.81 1.82
C ARG A 81 -4.54 -7.07 1.17
N ARG A 82 -3.33 -7.47 1.57
CA ARG A 82 -2.76 -8.76 1.19
C ARG A 82 -3.41 -9.88 2.01
N THR A 83 -3.64 -11.02 1.38
CA THR A 83 -4.16 -12.24 2.00
C THR A 83 -3.24 -13.43 1.68
N ALA A 84 -3.52 -14.60 2.23
CA ALA A 84 -2.78 -15.83 1.91
C ALA A 84 -2.90 -16.21 0.43
N GLU A 85 -4.04 -15.92 -0.20
CA GLU A 85 -4.36 -16.33 -1.59
C GLU A 85 -4.06 -15.23 -2.62
N GLY A 86 -3.78 -13.99 -2.17
CA GLY A 86 -3.55 -12.85 -3.04
C GLY A 86 -3.88 -11.51 -2.38
N TYR A 87 -4.89 -10.81 -2.89
CA TYR A 87 -5.33 -9.51 -2.38
C TYR A 87 -6.85 -9.42 -2.32
N GLU A 88 -7.33 -8.58 -1.42
CA GLU A 88 -8.72 -8.16 -1.35
C GLU A 88 -8.77 -6.64 -1.38
N ALA A 89 -9.58 -6.09 -2.29
CA ALA A 89 -9.83 -4.67 -2.41
C ALA A 89 -11.27 -4.36 -2.02
N GLU A 90 -11.44 -3.41 -1.12
CA GLU A 90 -12.73 -2.75 -0.89
C GLU A 90 -12.82 -1.61 -1.92
N ALA A 91 -13.86 -1.61 -2.75
CA ALA A 91 -13.94 -0.76 -3.94
C ALA A 91 -15.35 -0.22 -4.20
N THR A 92 -15.44 0.91 -4.89
CA THR A 92 -16.68 1.40 -5.51
C THR A 92 -16.55 1.25 -7.01
N CYS A 93 -17.40 0.45 -7.63
CA CYS A 93 -17.40 0.19 -9.06
C CYS A 93 -18.49 0.99 -9.77
N PHE A 94 -18.17 1.52 -10.94
CA PHE A 94 -19.12 2.11 -11.88
C PHE A 94 -19.27 1.19 -13.09
N ALA A 95 -20.50 0.77 -13.36
CA ALA A 95 -20.87 -0.05 -14.50
C ALA A 95 -22.30 0.29 -14.95
N GLU A 96 -22.54 0.40 -16.26
CA GLU A 96 -23.88 0.62 -16.82
C GLU A 96 -24.62 1.81 -16.16
N GLY A 97 -23.91 2.89 -15.86
CA GLY A 97 -24.48 4.08 -15.21
C GLY A 97 -24.70 3.99 -13.69
N THR A 98 -24.38 2.85 -13.06
CA THR A 98 -24.64 2.60 -11.64
C THR A 98 -23.35 2.48 -10.84
N ARG A 99 -23.34 3.04 -9.61
CA ARG A 99 -22.25 2.84 -8.63
C ARG A 99 -22.62 1.77 -7.60
N THR A 100 -21.72 0.83 -7.35
CA THR A 100 -21.89 -0.25 -6.39
C THR A 100 -20.65 -0.44 -5.54
N ASP A 101 -20.84 -0.63 -4.23
CA ASP A 101 -19.75 -1.00 -3.33
C ASP A 101 -19.53 -2.52 -3.36
N GLU A 102 -18.27 -2.91 -3.55
CA GLU A 102 -17.86 -4.28 -3.77
C GLU A 102 -16.57 -4.64 -3.04
N THR A 103 -16.45 -5.94 -2.77
CA THR A 103 -15.20 -6.56 -2.34
C THR A 103 -14.66 -7.37 -3.50
N ILE A 104 -13.54 -6.93 -4.08
CA ILE A 104 -12.86 -7.59 -5.19
C ILE A 104 -11.74 -8.46 -4.64
N ARG A 105 -11.82 -9.76 -4.90
CA ARG A 105 -10.80 -10.75 -4.53
C ARG A 105 -9.94 -11.06 -5.75
N MET A 106 -8.64 -10.84 -5.62
CA MET A 106 -7.63 -11.11 -6.63
C MET A 106 -6.78 -12.27 -6.15
N ARG A 107 -7.03 -13.47 -6.69
CA ARG A 107 -6.34 -14.70 -6.31
C ARG A 107 -5.32 -15.08 -7.36
N PHE A 108 -4.19 -15.62 -6.94
CA PHE A 108 -3.16 -16.06 -7.86
C PHE A 108 -2.98 -17.57 -7.79
N ALA A 109 -2.86 -18.20 -8.95
CA ALA A 109 -2.35 -19.56 -9.01
C ALA A 109 -0.83 -19.56 -8.77
N ASP A 110 -0.26 -20.76 -8.57
CA ASP A 110 1.19 -20.97 -8.42
C ASP A 110 1.98 -20.41 -9.60
N ALA A 111 1.38 -20.43 -10.79
CA ALA A 111 1.91 -19.75 -11.97
C ALA A 111 1.86 -18.23 -11.80
N ARG A 112 3.02 -17.56 -11.93
CA ARG A 112 3.18 -16.10 -11.73
C ARG A 112 2.26 -15.24 -12.61
N ASP A 113 1.81 -15.79 -13.74
CA ASP A 113 1.11 -15.10 -14.81
C ASP A 113 -0.40 -15.36 -14.87
N ALA A 114 -0.99 -15.98 -13.84
CA ALA A 114 -2.44 -16.24 -13.76
C ALA A 114 -3.07 -15.60 -12.52
N MET A 115 -4.22 -14.94 -12.71
CA MET A 115 -5.02 -14.30 -11.66
C MET A 115 -6.50 -14.60 -11.87
N THR A 116 -7.24 -14.90 -10.81
CA THR A 116 -8.70 -14.98 -10.82
C THR A 116 -9.26 -13.78 -10.05
N VAL A 117 -10.23 -13.10 -10.65
CA VAL A 117 -10.90 -11.93 -10.06
C VAL A 117 -12.35 -12.30 -9.73
N ASP A 118 -12.73 -12.13 -8.46
CA ASP A 118 -14.06 -12.47 -7.95
C ASP A 118 -14.68 -11.31 -7.15
N SER A 119 -15.95 -11.01 -7.39
CA SER A 119 -16.75 -9.98 -6.73
C SER A 119 -18.23 -10.20 -7.05
N LYS A 120 -19.11 -9.24 -6.73
CA LYS A 120 -20.53 -9.35 -7.13
C LYS A 120 -20.67 -9.18 -8.65
N THR A 121 -19.90 -8.24 -9.23
CA THR A 121 -19.90 -7.94 -10.67
C THR A 121 -19.06 -8.96 -11.46
N PHE A 122 -17.88 -9.30 -10.97
CA PHE A 122 -16.97 -10.25 -11.63
C PHE A 122 -17.11 -11.65 -11.02
N ARG A 123 -17.78 -12.59 -11.71
CA ARG A 123 -18.00 -13.95 -11.19
C ARG A 123 -16.86 -14.89 -11.55
N GLY A 124 -15.76 -14.81 -10.80
CA GLY A 124 -14.61 -15.72 -10.93
C GLY A 124 -13.91 -15.67 -12.28
N ILE A 125 -13.59 -14.48 -12.79
CA ILE A 125 -12.96 -14.31 -14.11
C ILE A 125 -11.47 -14.66 -14.05
N ALA A 126 -11.05 -15.65 -14.83
CA ALA A 126 -9.64 -15.99 -15.00
C ALA A 126 -8.96 -15.04 -15.99
N LEU A 127 -7.81 -14.51 -15.60
CA LEU A 127 -7.01 -13.58 -16.37
C LEU A 127 -5.56 -14.05 -16.45
N LYS A 128 -4.92 -13.78 -17.58
CA LYS A 128 -3.49 -13.96 -17.81
C LYS A 128 -2.79 -12.61 -17.90
N ARG A 129 -1.57 -12.54 -17.37
CA ARG A 129 -0.75 -11.33 -17.45
C ARG A 129 -0.39 -11.06 -18.91
N CYS A 130 -0.59 -9.82 -19.33
CA CYS A 130 -0.12 -9.35 -20.64
C CYS A 130 1.38 -9.03 -20.58
N ARG A 131 2.09 -9.40 -21.65
CA ARG A 131 3.51 -9.12 -21.85
C ARG A 131 3.68 -7.99 -22.87
#